data_AF-X0YMX9-F1
#
_entry.id   AF-X0YMX9-F1
#
_cell.length_a   1.000
_cell.length_b   1.000
_cell.length_c   1.000
_cell.angle_alpha   90.00
_cell.angle_beta   90.00
_cell.angle_gamma   90.00
#
_symmetry.space_group_name_H-M   'P 1'
#
loop_
_entity.id
_entity.type
_entity.pdbx_description
1 polymer ?
#
loop_
_entity_poly.entity_id
_entity_poly.type
_entity_poly.pdbx_seq_one_letter_code
_entity_poly.pdbx_strand_id
1 'polypeptide(L)'
;DWPVLVHPLRALRALSADPELALRYRLTDGSEASALEIQRRFFQAVREVLAPESDSSGWRSEVMTMWEETLDLLEHDPEALRDRIDWIAKRVLIRREIPEPADWETIGRQSPGMLRGPVAPANRDARLRELAFRALRTDLRYHELGPRGGHRRLDGRGEVRRLVERKQVDRALRRPPSDTRAHARGEAIREAHARSVSGGATWHRVRLGRFDWRWYPDPLDPG
;
A
#
# COMPACT_ATOMS: atom_id res chain seq x y z
N ASP A 1 -13.33 -5.69 -23.88
CA ASP A 1 -12.25 -6.64 -23.58
C ASP A 1 -11.30 -6.08 -22.54
N TRP A 2 -10.92 -6.90 -21.55
CA TRP A 2 -9.98 -6.50 -20.49
C TRP A 2 -8.54 -6.75 -20.93
N PRO A 3 -7.57 -5.88 -20.56
CA PRO A 3 -6.17 -6.12 -20.88
C PRO A 3 -5.64 -7.31 -20.08
N VAL A 4 -5.40 -8.44 -20.75
CA VAL A 4 -4.84 -9.65 -20.13
C VAL A 4 -3.41 -9.84 -20.63
N LEU A 5 -2.46 -9.95 -19.69
CA LEU A 5 -1.04 -10.13 -19.99
C LEU A 5 -0.74 -11.57 -20.45
N VAL A 6 0.09 -11.73 -21.49
CA VAL A 6 0.54 -13.06 -21.97
C VAL A 6 1.40 -13.78 -20.91
N HIS A 7 2.23 -13.03 -20.18
CA HIS A 7 3.14 -13.56 -19.16
C HIS A 7 3.07 -12.77 -17.84
N PRO A 8 2.00 -12.91 -17.04
CA PRO A 8 1.75 -12.06 -15.87
C PRO A 8 2.89 -12.03 -14.84
N LEU A 9 3.47 -13.18 -14.50
CA LEU A 9 4.56 -13.25 -13.51
C LEU A 9 5.87 -12.60 -14.00
N ARG A 10 6.14 -12.68 -15.31
CA ARG A 10 7.31 -12.01 -15.90
C ARG A 10 7.08 -10.50 -15.94
N ALA A 11 5.88 -10.07 -16.35
CA ALA A 11 5.48 -8.66 -16.35
C ALA A 11 5.58 -8.04 -14.95
N LEU A 12 5.09 -8.73 -13.91
CA LEU A 12 5.18 -8.27 -12.51
C LEU A 12 6.63 -7.98 -12.08
N ARG A 13 7.56 -8.90 -12.37
CA ARG A 13 8.99 -8.72 -12.02
C ARG A 13 9.62 -7.58 -12.80
N ALA A 14 9.31 -7.47 -14.10
CA ALA A 14 9.83 -6.42 -14.96
C ALA A 14 9.29 -5.04 -14.55
N LEU A 15 7.99 -4.92 -14.27
CA LEU A 15 7.36 -3.69 -13.78
C LEU A 15 7.96 -3.22 -12.46
N SER A 16 8.14 -4.12 -11.50
CA SER A 16 8.76 -3.79 -10.21
C SER A 16 10.21 -3.30 -10.34
N ALA A 17 10.90 -3.61 -11.44
CA ALA A 17 12.26 -3.19 -11.72
C ALA A 17 12.34 -1.94 -12.62
N ASP A 18 11.20 -1.41 -13.06
CA ASP A 18 11.08 -0.29 -13.98
C ASP A 18 10.43 0.93 -13.28
N PRO A 19 11.20 1.68 -12.47
CA PRO A 19 10.67 2.83 -11.74
C PRO A 19 10.29 4.02 -12.64
N GLU A 20 10.68 3.99 -13.91
CA GLU A 20 10.35 5.01 -14.90
C GLU A 20 9.13 4.63 -15.75
N LEU A 21 8.54 3.45 -15.52
CA LEU A 21 7.30 2.96 -16.15
C LEU A 21 7.34 2.94 -17.69
N ALA A 22 8.54 2.77 -18.27
CA ALA A 22 8.78 2.85 -19.71
C ALA A 22 8.54 1.52 -20.45
N LEU A 23 8.53 0.39 -19.74
CA LEU A 23 8.40 -0.93 -20.35
C LEU A 23 6.99 -1.16 -20.91
N ARG A 24 6.94 -1.87 -22.04
CA ARG A 24 5.71 -2.34 -22.69
C ARG A 24 5.56 -3.86 -22.52
N TYR A 25 4.32 -4.31 -22.40
CA TYR A 25 3.97 -5.70 -22.13
C TYR A 25 2.99 -6.23 -23.16
N ARG A 26 3.20 -7.47 -23.59
CA ARG A 26 2.33 -8.14 -24.54
C ARG A 26 1.03 -8.61 -23.90
N LEU A 27 -0.08 -8.33 -24.56
CA LEU A 27 -1.43 -8.73 -24.19
C LEU A 27 -1.91 -9.92 -25.03
N THR A 28 -2.90 -10.66 -24.53
CA THR A 28 -3.44 -11.86 -25.19
C THR A 28 -4.20 -11.56 -26.48
N ASP A 29 -4.64 -10.32 -26.67
CA ASP A 29 -5.24 -9.83 -27.92
C ASP A 29 -4.21 -9.54 -29.02
N GLY A 30 -2.91 -9.78 -28.74
CA GLY A 30 -1.81 -9.54 -29.66
C GLY A 30 -1.24 -8.12 -29.60
N SER A 31 -1.88 -7.19 -28.90
CA SER A 31 -1.37 -5.83 -28.71
C SER A 31 -0.28 -5.76 -27.64
N GLU A 32 0.44 -4.64 -27.57
CA GLU A 32 1.37 -4.35 -26.47
C GLU A 32 0.99 -3.04 -25.80
N ALA A 33 1.05 -3.00 -24.47
CA ALA A 33 0.67 -1.83 -23.68
C ALA A 33 1.65 -1.57 -22.53
N SER A 34 1.87 -0.29 -22.18
CA SER A 34 2.58 0.08 -20.95
C SER A 34 1.75 -0.21 -19.70
N ALA A 35 2.37 -0.19 -18.52
CA ALA A 35 1.64 -0.34 -17.26
C ALA A 35 0.58 0.76 -17.07
N LEU A 36 0.89 2.01 -17.47
CA LEU A 36 -0.04 3.13 -17.40
C LEU A 36 -1.20 2.97 -18.39
N GLU A 37 -0.94 2.54 -19.63
CA GLU A 37 -2.01 2.28 -20.61
C GLU A 37 -2.96 1.17 -20.14
N ILE A 38 -2.43 0.11 -19.51
CA ILE A 38 -3.25 -0.95 -18.90
C ILE A 38 -4.13 -0.39 -17.78
N GLN A 39 -3.56 0.40 -16.87
CA GLN A 39 -4.31 1.05 -15.79
C GLN A 39 -5.38 2.01 -16.31
N ARG A 40 -5.08 2.79 -17.36
CA ARG A 40 -6.04 3.67 -18.03
C ARG A 40 -7.21 2.88 -18.61
N ARG A 41 -6.97 1.74 -19.26
CA ARG A 41 -8.06 0.87 -19.76
C ARG A 41 -8.97 0.38 -18.63
N PHE A 42 -8.41 -0.03 -17.48
CA PHE A 42 -9.20 -0.39 -16.31
C PHE A 42 -10.00 0.80 -15.76
N PHE A 43 -9.36 1.96 -15.61
CA PHE A 43 -10.01 3.18 -15.16
C PHE A 43 -11.19 3.56 -16.05
N GLN A 44 -11.01 3.53 -17.37
CA GLN A 44 -12.07 3.82 -18.34
C GLN A 44 -13.25 2.86 -18.22
N ALA A 45 -12.98 1.55 -18.15
CA ALA A 45 -14.04 0.56 -18.00
C ALA A 45 -14.84 0.74 -16.69
N VAL A 46 -14.17 1.03 -15.57
CA VAL A 46 -14.84 1.32 -14.30
C VAL A 46 -15.65 2.62 -14.39
N ARG A 47 -15.09 3.66 -15.01
CA ARG A 47 -15.78 4.94 -15.23
C ARG A 47 -17.06 4.78 -16.03
N GLU A 48 -17.04 3.98 -17.10
CA GLU A 48 -18.22 3.68 -17.92
C GLU A 48 -19.31 2.95 -17.12
N VAL A 49 -18.92 1.97 -16.29
CA VAL A 49 -19.86 1.24 -15.43
C VAL A 49 -20.50 2.15 -14.38
N LEU A 50 -19.75 3.10 -13.84
CA LEU A 50 -20.23 4.03 -12.83
C LEU A 50 -20.98 5.24 -13.41
N ALA A 51 -20.85 5.54 -14.71
CA ALA A 51 -21.47 6.69 -15.35
C ALA A 51 -23.01 6.81 -15.17
N PRO A 52 -23.80 5.71 -15.10
CA PRO A 52 -25.24 5.80 -14.85
C PRO A 52 -25.61 6.21 -13.42
N GLU A 53 -24.72 6.06 -12.43
CA GLU A 53 -24.95 6.51 -11.07
C GLU A 53 -24.68 8.02 -10.99
N SER A 54 -25.75 8.82 -10.89
CA SER A 54 -25.69 10.29 -10.89
C SER A 54 -25.12 10.91 -9.60
N ASP A 55 -24.75 10.10 -8.62
CA ASP A 55 -24.21 10.59 -7.36
C ASP A 55 -22.71 10.90 -7.49
N SER A 56 -22.44 12.13 -7.91
CA SER A 56 -21.09 12.71 -7.94
C SER A 56 -20.48 12.94 -6.55
N SER A 57 -21.25 12.75 -5.48
CA SER A 57 -20.87 13.04 -4.09
C SER A 57 -20.80 11.77 -3.23
N GLY A 58 -19.72 11.00 -3.39
CA GLY A 58 -19.47 9.83 -2.55
C GLY A 58 -18.05 9.29 -2.68
N TRP A 59 -17.72 8.29 -1.85
CA TRP A 59 -16.40 7.68 -1.83
C TRP A 59 -16.00 7.09 -3.19
N ARG A 60 -16.97 6.63 -4.01
CA ARG A 60 -16.70 6.14 -5.37
C ARG A 60 -16.13 7.25 -6.25
N SER A 61 -16.77 8.42 -6.24
CA SER A 61 -16.32 9.62 -6.95
C SER A 61 -14.92 10.04 -6.47
N GLU A 62 -14.70 10.08 -5.15
CA GLU A 62 -13.39 10.42 -4.57
C GLU A 62 -12.29 9.45 -5.02
N VAL A 63 -12.55 8.13 -5.01
CA VAL A 63 -11.61 7.11 -5.50
C VAL A 63 -11.32 7.29 -6.99
N MET A 64 -12.34 7.56 -7.81
CA MET A 64 -12.15 7.79 -9.24
C MET A 64 -11.30 9.05 -9.50
N THR A 65 -11.57 10.16 -8.79
CA THR A 65 -10.75 11.38 -8.88
C THR A 65 -9.29 11.10 -8.48
N MET A 66 -9.06 10.42 -7.36
CA MET A 66 -7.70 10.09 -6.93
C MET A 66 -6.98 9.16 -7.91
N TRP A 67 -7.68 8.20 -8.50
CA TRP A 67 -7.09 7.29 -9.49
C TRP A 67 -6.71 8.05 -10.76
N GLU A 68 -7.60 8.88 -11.30
CA GLU A 68 -7.31 9.70 -12.49
C GLU A 68 -6.12 10.64 -12.24
N GLU A 69 -6.15 11.41 -11.15
CA GLU A 69 -5.07 12.31 -10.73
C GLU A 69 -3.73 11.57 -10.61
N THR A 70 -3.75 10.34 -10.05
CA THR A 70 -2.54 9.53 -9.91
C THR A 70 -2.00 9.10 -11.27
N LEU A 71 -2.86 8.65 -12.20
CA LEU A 71 -2.42 8.26 -13.53
C LEU A 71 -1.87 9.45 -14.32
N ASP A 72 -2.52 10.61 -14.21
CA ASP A 72 -2.07 11.86 -14.85
C ASP A 72 -0.69 12.26 -14.35
N LEU A 73 -0.48 12.27 -13.02
CA LEU A 73 0.81 12.65 -12.44
C LEU A 73 1.90 11.61 -12.71
N LEU A 74 1.60 10.31 -12.70
CA LEU A 74 2.58 9.29 -13.09
C LEU A 74 3.09 9.44 -14.53
N GLU A 75 2.30 10.05 -15.41
CA GLU A 75 2.65 10.27 -16.81
C GLU A 75 3.45 11.56 -17.02
N HIS A 76 3.20 12.61 -16.23
CA HIS A 76 3.74 13.96 -16.48
C HIS A 76 4.72 14.46 -15.40
N ASP A 77 4.42 14.24 -14.12
CA ASP A 77 5.24 14.66 -12.99
C ASP A 77 5.10 13.68 -11.82
N PRO A 78 5.78 12.51 -11.88
CA PRO A 78 5.63 11.50 -10.85
C PRO A 78 6.03 11.99 -9.46
N GLU A 79 7.00 12.90 -9.35
CA GLU A 79 7.47 13.37 -8.04
C GLU A 79 6.44 14.23 -7.29
N ALA A 80 5.44 14.78 -7.99
CA ALA A 80 4.30 15.45 -7.35
C ALA A 80 3.48 14.51 -6.45
N LEU A 81 3.53 13.19 -6.70
CA LEU A 81 2.83 12.17 -5.90
C LEU A 81 3.57 11.76 -4.62
N ARG A 82 4.72 12.38 -4.30
CA ARG A 82 5.53 12.03 -3.13
C ARG A 82 4.80 12.14 -1.79
N ASP A 83 3.70 12.87 -1.74
CA ASP A 83 2.88 13.07 -0.54
C ASP A 83 1.82 11.98 -0.33
N ARG A 84 1.61 11.09 -1.32
CA ARG A 84 0.53 10.08 -1.26
C ARG A 84 0.88 8.70 -1.83
N ILE A 85 1.98 8.58 -2.58
CA ILE A 85 2.45 7.31 -3.14
C ILE A 85 3.80 6.92 -2.52
N ASP A 86 3.79 5.84 -1.74
CA ASP A 86 4.94 5.42 -0.90
C ASP A 86 6.24 5.21 -1.68
N TRP A 87 6.20 4.53 -2.83
CA TRP A 87 7.42 4.23 -3.57
C TRP A 87 8.07 5.50 -4.14
N ILE A 88 7.27 6.52 -4.46
CA ILE A 88 7.74 7.83 -4.92
C ILE A 88 8.32 8.62 -3.75
N ALA A 89 7.63 8.64 -2.60
CA ALA A 89 8.12 9.26 -1.37
C ALA A 89 9.50 8.68 -0.98
N LYS A 90 9.62 7.35 -0.97
CA LYS A 90 10.88 6.65 -0.68
C LYS A 90 11.96 6.93 -1.73
N ARG A 91 11.62 6.94 -3.02
CA ARG A 91 12.55 7.29 -4.11
C ARG A 91 13.16 8.68 -3.90
N VAL A 92 12.33 9.68 -3.59
CA VAL A 92 12.79 11.05 -3.29
C VAL A 92 13.71 11.07 -2.06
N LEU A 93 13.38 10.36 -0.99
CA LEU A 93 14.22 10.29 0.21
C LEU A 93 15.56 9.60 -0.04
N ILE A 94 15.56 8.49 -0.77
CA ILE A 94 16.77 7.73 -1.08
C ILE A 94 17.69 8.53 -2.02
N ARG A 95 17.14 9.18 -3.05
CA ARG A 95 17.90 10.05 -3.96
C ARG A 95 18.62 11.19 -3.22
N ARG A 96 18.06 11.73 -2.14
CA ARG A 96 18.74 12.76 -1.31
C ARG A 96 19.99 12.26 -0.59
N GLU A 97 20.08 10.97 -0.31
CA GLU A 97 21.19 10.36 0.42
C GLU A 97 22.31 9.86 -0.51
N ILE A 98 22.06 9.81 -1.83
CA ILE A 98 22.98 9.27 -2.84
C ILE A 98 23.41 10.39 -3.79
N PRO A 99 24.73 10.65 -3.93
CA PRO A 99 25.22 11.64 -4.89
C PRO A 99 24.91 11.25 -6.34
N GLU A 100 24.49 12.22 -7.15
CA GLU A 100 24.26 12.05 -8.59
C GLU A 100 25.51 12.43 -9.42
N PRO A 101 25.75 11.78 -10.59
CA PRO A 101 24.97 10.68 -11.14
C PRO A 101 25.22 9.35 -10.39
N ALA A 102 24.14 8.65 -10.04
CA ALA A 102 24.21 7.38 -9.33
C ALA A 102 24.06 6.17 -10.27
N ASP A 103 25.00 5.23 -10.20
CA ASP A 103 24.85 3.90 -10.80
C ASP A 103 24.01 3.01 -9.87
N TRP A 104 22.68 3.15 -9.98
CA TRP A 104 21.70 2.42 -9.16
C TRP A 104 21.81 0.92 -9.31
N GLU A 105 22.18 0.41 -10.49
CA GLU A 105 22.35 -1.02 -10.73
C GLU A 105 23.54 -1.56 -9.94
N THR A 106 24.68 -0.86 -10.00
CA THR A 106 25.88 -1.24 -9.26
C THR A 106 25.70 -1.08 -7.75
N ILE A 107 25.07 0.01 -7.29
CA ILE A 107 24.74 0.21 -5.87
C ILE A 107 23.81 -0.90 -5.37
N GLY A 108 22.75 -1.21 -6.15
CA GLY A 108 21.79 -2.26 -5.81
C GLY A 108 22.41 -3.64 -5.67
N ARG A 109 23.44 -3.96 -6.47
CA ARG A 109 24.24 -5.20 -6.34
C ARG A 109 25.04 -5.29 -5.04
N GLN A 110 25.32 -4.17 -4.36
CA GLN A 110 26.03 -4.15 -3.08
C GLN A 110 25.12 -4.29 -1.85
N SER A 111 23.80 -4.15 -2.04
CA SER A 111 22.84 -4.30 -0.94
C SER A 111 22.97 -5.69 -0.31
N PRO A 112 23.09 -5.80 1.02
CA PRO A 112 23.06 -7.09 1.69
C PRO A 112 21.81 -7.83 1.26
N GLY A 113 21.97 -9.00 0.65
CA GLY A 113 20.86 -9.85 0.27
C GLY A 113 20.15 -10.36 1.51
N MET A 114 19.25 -9.56 2.09
CA MET A 114 18.46 -9.98 3.26
C MET A 114 17.54 -11.17 2.92
N LEU A 115 17.41 -11.52 1.64
CA LEU A 115 16.65 -12.66 1.10
C LEU A 115 17.40 -13.49 0.02
N ARG A 116 18.70 -13.26 -0.22
CA ARG A 116 19.45 -14.01 -1.25
C ARG A 116 20.86 -14.36 -0.79
N GLY A 117 20.99 -15.58 -0.25
CA GLY A 117 22.21 -16.38 -0.30
C GLY A 117 23.45 -15.83 0.42
N PRO A 118 24.57 -16.58 0.41
CA PRO A 118 25.77 -16.21 1.14
C PRO A 118 26.34 -14.91 0.56
N VAL A 119 26.75 -14.03 1.47
CA VAL A 119 27.42 -12.75 1.20
C VAL A 119 28.53 -12.96 0.19
N ALA A 120 28.40 -12.35 -0.99
CA ALA A 120 29.44 -12.39 -2.02
C ALA A 120 30.78 -11.94 -1.41
N PRO A 121 31.91 -12.57 -1.78
CA PRO A 121 33.21 -12.24 -1.21
C PRO A 121 33.51 -10.77 -1.42
N ALA A 122 34.15 -10.17 -0.42
CA ALA A 122 34.30 -8.73 -0.30
C ALA A 122 35.07 -8.11 -1.48
N ASN A 123 34.36 -7.66 -2.53
CA ASN A 123 34.94 -6.78 -3.55
C ASN A 123 34.95 -5.30 -3.09
N ARG A 124 35.88 -4.52 -3.62
CA ARG A 124 36.70 -3.47 -2.98
C ARG A 124 36.06 -2.09 -2.72
N ASP A 125 34.79 -1.86 -3.01
CA ASP A 125 34.25 -0.50 -2.94
C ASP A 125 33.43 -0.24 -1.67
N ALA A 126 34.15 0.09 -0.59
CA ALA A 126 33.54 0.47 0.69
C ALA A 126 32.54 1.62 0.54
N ARG A 127 32.73 2.52 -0.44
CA ARG A 127 31.82 3.62 -0.73
C ARG A 127 30.50 3.12 -1.30
N LEU A 128 30.53 2.21 -2.27
CA LEU A 128 29.30 1.66 -2.85
C LEU A 128 28.47 0.87 -1.81
N ARG A 129 29.12 0.13 -0.92
CA ARG A 129 28.42 -0.54 0.20
C ARG A 129 27.78 0.44 1.16
N GLU A 130 28.48 1.50 1.51
CA GLU A 130 27.94 2.56 2.37
C GLU A 130 26.71 3.22 1.73
N LEU A 131 26.75 3.51 0.42
CA LEU A 131 25.59 4.05 -0.31
C LEU A 131 24.41 3.07 -0.31
N ALA A 132 24.66 1.78 -0.58
CA ALA A 132 23.61 0.75 -0.53
C ALA A 132 23.01 0.60 0.87
N PHE A 133 23.84 0.65 1.92
CA PHE A 133 23.38 0.62 3.29
C PHE A 133 22.54 1.85 3.66
N ARG A 134 22.91 3.06 3.20
CA ARG A 134 22.11 4.28 3.40
C ARG A 134 20.74 4.19 2.73
N ALA A 135 20.69 3.67 1.51
CA ALA A 135 19.44 3.45 0.78
C ALA A 135 18.53 2.47 1.54
N LEU A 136 19.05 1.29 1.92
CA LEU A 136 18.31 0.28 2.68
C LEU A 136 17.85 0.79 4.04
N ARG A 137 18.72 1.51 4.75
CA ARG A 137 18.38 2.12 6.05
C ARG A 137 17.23 3.12 5.91
N THR A 138 17.23 3.90 4.84
CA THR A 138 16.16 4.88 4.55
C THR A 138 14.85 4.17 4.22
N ASP A 139 14.90 3.13 3.39
CA ASP A 139 13.75 2.29 3.05
C ASP A 139 13.13 1.64 4.31
N LEU A 140 13.94 1.02 5.16
CA LEU A 140 13.47 0.40 6.40
C LEU A 140 12.93 1.44 7.40
N ARG A 141 13.62 2.57 7.59
CA ARG A 141 13.18 3.62 8.51
C ARG A 141 11.87 4.27 8.06
N TYR A 142 11.58 4.32 6.77
CA TYR A 142 10.31 4.84 6.26
C TYR A 142 9.11 4.13 6.89
N HIS A 143 9.22 2.80 7.05
CA HIS A 143 8.17 1.93 7.57
C HIS A 143 8.16 1.76 9.10
N GLU A 144 9.09 2.40 9.83
CA GLU A 144 9.10 2.34 11.28
C GLU A 144 7.85 3.03 11.87
N LEU A 145 7.13 2.35 12.77
CA LEU A 145 5.88 2.87 13.35
C LEU A 145 6.10 3.83 14.54
N GLY A 146 7.32 3.90 15.05
CA GLY A 146 7.69 4.74 16.19
C GLY A 146 7.71 6.24 15.88
N PRO A 147 7.93 7.10 16.89
CA PRO A 147 8.05 8.56 16.70
C PRO A 147 9.16 8.97 15.72
N ARG A 148 10.18 8.13 15.53
CA ARG A 148 11.32 8.37 14.64
C ARG A 148 11.10 7.88 13.22
N GLY A 149 9.98 7.22 12.93
CA GLY A 149 9.70 6.66 11.62
C GLY A 149 9.60 7.69 10.51
N GLY A 150 10.15 7.35 9.34
CA GLY A 150 10.28 8.26 8.21
C GLY A 150 8.92 8.79 7.74
N HIS A 151 7.95 7.91 7.47
CA HIS A 151 6.60 8.33 7.10
C HIS A 151 5.96 9.22 8.18
N ARG A 152 6.03 8.83 9.46
CA ARG A 152 5.47 9.63 10.57
C ARG A 152 6.09 11.02 10.66
N ARG A 153 7.38 11.17 10.36
CA ARG A 153 8.06 12.47 10.33
C ARG A 153 7.61 13.35 9.17
N LEU A 154 7.38 12.78 7.98
CA LEU A 154 6.80 13.51 6.85
C LEU A 154 5.37 13.97 7.18
N ASP A 155 4.57 13.06 7.73
CA ASP A 155 3.20 13.33 8.14
C ASP A 155 3.12 14.43 9.23
N GLY A 156 4.05 14.44 10.17
CA GLY A 156 4.17 15.49 11.20
C GLY A 156 4.59 16.86 10.66
N ARG A 157 5.16 16.92 9.45
CA ARG A 157 5.52 18.16 8.74
C ARG A 157 4.45 18.62 7.75
N GLY A 158 3.35 17.88 7.61
CA GLY A 158 2.33 18.16 6.60
C GLY A 158 2.77 17.80 5.18
N GLU A 159 3.80 16.96 5.02
CA GLU A 159 4.30 16.50 3.71
C GLU A 159 3.55 15.25 3.19
N VAL A 160 2.48 14.82 3.88
CA VAL A 160 1.66 13.65 3.52
C VAL A 160 0.21 14.07 3.36
N ARG A 161 -0.42 13.71 2.23
CA ARG A 161 -1.86 13.87 2.01
C ARG A 161 -2.60 12.81 2.83
N ARG A 162 -3.42 13.25 3.79
CA ARG A 162 -4.24 12.37 4.62
C ARG A 162 -5.62 12.14 3.99
N LEU A 163 -6.08 10.88 4.00
CA LEU A 163 -7.47 10.51 3.67
C LEU A 163 -8.39 10.55 4.89
N VAL A 164 -7.81 10.44 6.09
CA VAL A 164 -8.56 10.44 7.35
C VAL A 164 -7.88 11.32 8.37
N GLU A 165 -8.68 11.94 9.23
CA GLU A 165 -8.19 12.74 10.33
C GLU A 165 -7.68 11.87 11.49
N ARG A 166 -6.77 12.44 12.30
CA ARG A 166 -6.22 11.75 13.48
C ARG A 166 -7.31 11.31 14.46
N LYS A 167 -8.33 12.14 14.67
CA LYS A 167 -9.48 11.83 15.53
C LYS A 167 -10.25 10.58 15.08
N GLN A 168 -10.33 10.33 13.76
CA GLN A 168 -10.99 9.14 13.22
C GLN A 168 -10.16 7.88 13.50
N VAL A 169 -8.83 7.98 13.40
CA VAL A 169 -7.90 6.90 13.76
C VAL A 169 -7.98 6.60 15.26
N ASP A 170 -7.94 7.62 16.12
CA ASP A 170 -8.00 7.45 17.57
C ASP A 170 -9.33 6.84 18.02
N ARG A 171 -10.44 7.17 17.33
CA ARG A 171 -11.73 6.52 17.52
C ARG A 171 -11.68 5.05 17.12
N ALA A 172 -11.10 4.72 15.96
CA ALA A 172 -11.02 3.36 15.44
C ALA A 172 -10.17 2.41 16.31
N LEU A 173 -9.20 2.94 17.08
CA LEU A 173 -8.45 2.16 18.07
C LEU A 173 -9.33 1.57 19.19
N ARG A 174 -10.49 2.17 19.45
CA ARG A 174 -11.37 1.79 20.57
C ARG A 174 -12.75 1.33 20.13
N ARG A 175 -13.22 1.80 18.98
CA ARG A 175 -14.57 1.54 18.48
C ARG A 175 -14.50 0.77 17.15
N PRO A 176 -15.02 -0.47 17.10
CA PRO A 176 -15.16 -1.19 15.85
C PRO A 176 -16.17 -0.49 14.91
N PRO A 177 -16.13 -0.78 13.60
CA PRO A 177 -17.16 -0.33 12.66
C PRO A 177 -18.54 -0.84 13.09
N SER A 178 -19.53 0.05 13.12
CA SER A 178 -20.88 -0.18 13.67
C SER A 178 -21.81 -0.95 12.72
N ASP A 179 -21.49 -0.96 11.44
CA ASP A 179 -22.24 -1.52 10.32
C ASP A 179 -21.74 -2.91 9.91
N THR A 180 -21.01 -3.58 10.81
CA THR A 180 -20.52 -4.94 10.58
C THR A 180 -20.61 -5.73 11.89
N ARG A 181 -20.54 -7.06 11.79
CA ARG A 181 -20.40 -7.96 12.96
C ARG A 181 -19.22 -7.64 13.90
N ALA A 182 -18.23 -6.85 13.45
CA ALA A 182 -17.16 -6.40 14.33
C ALA A 182 -17.70 -5.55 15.48
N HIS A 183 -18.84 -4.86 15.29
CA HIS A 183 -19.53 -4.09 16.32
C HIS A 183 -19.88 -4.96 17.51
N ALA A 184 -20.77 -5.94 17.32
CA ALA A 184 -21.24 -6.74 18.45
C ALA A 184 -20.22 -7.77 18.93
N ARG A 185 -19.21 -8.15 18.11
CA ARG A 185 -18.00 -8.82 18.64
C ARG A 185 -17.27 -7.93 19.63
N GLY A 186 -17.09 -6.64 19.32
CA GLY A 186 -16.47 -5.67 20.21
C GLY A 186 -17.26 -5.47 21.50
N GLU A 187 -18.59 -5.37 21.41
CA GLU A 187 -19.47 -5.28 22.60
C GLU A 187 -19.37 -6.53 23.47
N ALA A 188 -19.40 -7.73 22.88
CA ALA A 188 -19.28 -8.97 23.65
C ALA A 188 -17.94 -9.07 24.41
N ILE A 189 -16.83 -8.63 23.80
CA ILE A 189 -15.53 -8.58 24.47
C ILE A 189 -15.55 -7.56 25.62
N ARG A 190 -16.13 -6.38 25.41
CA ARG A 190 -16.26 -5.34 26.45
C ARG A 190 -17.08 -5.83 27.65
N GLU A 191 -18.23 -6.44 27.39
CA GLU A 191 -19.12 -6.94 28.44
C GLU A 191 -18.50 -8.11 29.21
N ALA A 192 -17.83 -9.03 28.52
CA ALA A 192 -17.08 -10.11 29.15
C ALA A 192 -16.01 -9.58 30.10
N HIS A 193 -15.25 -8.57 29.66
CA HIS A 193 -14.24 -7.91 30.49
C HIS A 193 -14.88 -7.22 31.71
N ALA A 194 -15.98 -6.48 31.52
CA ALA A 194 -16.68 -5.80 32.61
C ALA A 194 -17.23 -6.77 33.67
N ARG A 195 -17.69 -7.95 33.25
CA ARG A 195 -18.21 -9.00 34.14
C ARG A 195 -17.17 -10.02 34.61
N SER A 196 -15.89 -9.83 34.28
CA SER A 196 -14.81 -10.79 34.57
C SER A 196 -15.10 -12.23 34.09
N VAL A 197 -15.76 -12.36 32.93
CA VAL A 197 -16.08 -13.65 32.31
C VAL A 197 -14.97 -14.03 31.33
N SER A 198 -14.28 -15.14 31.60
CA SER A 198 -13.25 -15.67 30.72
C SER A 198 -13.83 -16.27 29.44
N GLY A 199 -13.10 -16.14 28.34
CA GLY A 199 -13.57 -16.60 27.04
C GLY A 199 -12.62 -16.30 25.90
N GLY A 200 -13.12 -16.42 24.67
CA GLY A 200 -12.40 -16.11 23.44
C GLY A 200 -13.36 -15.69 22.33
N ALA A 201 -12.89 -14.79 21.47
CA ALA A 201 -13.62 -14.32 20.30
C ALA A 201 -12.77 -14.53 19.05
N THR A 202 -13.40 -15.01 17.98
CA THR A 202 -12.81 -15.16 16.64
C THR A 202 -13.61 -14.33 15.64
N TRP A 203 -13.37 -14.52 14.34
CA TRP A 203 -14.16 -13.88 13.28
C TRP A 203 -15.62 -14.35 13.22
N HIS A 204 -15.90 -15.60 13.65
CA HIS A 204 -17.21 -16.24 13.43
C HIS A 204 -17.86 -16.75 14.73
N ARG A 205 -17.19 -16.63 15.87
CA ARG A 205 -17.62 -17.25 17.13
C ARG A 205 -17.14 -16.46 18.34
N VAL A 206 -18.00 -16.36 19.34
CA VAL A 206 -17.71 -15.79 20.65
C VAL A 206 -18.09 -16.83 21.72
N ARG A 207 -17.11 -17.25 22.53
CA ARG A 207 -17.32 -18.17 23.65
C ARG A 207 -16.97 -17.47 24.95
N LEU A 208 -17.95 -17.24 25.82
CA LEU A 208 -17.80 -16.51 27.08
C LEU A 208 -18.40 -17.35 28.21
N GLY A 209 -17.57 -17.92 29.09
CA GLY A 209 -18.03 -18.87 30.10
C GLY A 209 -18.76 -20.06 29.47
N ARG A 210 -20.04 -20.25 29.82
CA ARG A 210 -20.93 -21.27 29.24
C ARG A 210 -21.64 -20.81 27.97
N PHE A 211 -21.61 -19.52 27.67
CA PHE A 211 -22.21 -18.97 26.47
C PHE A 211 -21.33 -19.29 25.26
N ASP A 212 -21.93 -19.82 24.21
CA ASP A 212 -21.27 -20.19 22.96
C ASP A 212 -22.13 -19.70 21.79
N TRP A 213 -21.74 -18.58 21.22
CA TRP A 213 -22.46 -17.95 20.12
C TRP A 213 -21.66 -17.98 18.83
N ARG A 214 -22.34 -18.35 17.75
CA ARG A 214 -21.78 -18.40 16.40
C ARG A 214 -22.50 -17.36 15.57
N TRP A 215 -21.70 -16.50 14.96
CA TRP A 215 -22.17 -15.55 13.97
C TRP A 215 -22.53 -16.31 12.71
N TYR A 216 -23.71 -16.02 12.14
CA TYR A 216 -24.09 -16.47 10.80
C TYR A 216 -23.06 -15.98 9.75
N PRO A 217 -22.92 -16.65 8.60
CA PRO A 217 -21.81 -16.41 7.67
C PRO A 217 -21.75 -14.98 7.10
N ASP A 218 -22.87 -14.25 7.09
CA ASP A 218 -22.94 -12.90 6.53
C ASP A 218 -22.04 -11.91 7.30
N PRO A 219 -21.01 -11.32 6.67
CA PRO A 219 -20.15 -10.33 7.30
C PRO A 219 -20.80 -8.96 7.50
N LEU A 220 -21.90 -8.67 6.82
CA LEU A 220 -22.59 -7.37 6.83
C LEU A 220 -23.77 -7.32 7.79
N ASP A 221 -24.20 -8.47 8.31
CA ASP A 221 -25.21 -8.54 9.37
C ASP A 221 -24.56 -8.16 10.72
N PRO A 222 -24.93 -7.03 11.36
CA PRO A 222 -24.41 -6.65 12.67
C PRO A 222 -24.94 -7.54 13.81
N GLY A 223 -25.92 -8.41 13.55
CA GLY A 223 -26.53 -9.34 14.51
C GLY A 223 -28.02 -9.08 14.76
#